data_AF-A0A1E7YWI3-F1
#
_entry.id   AF-A0A1E7YWI3-F1
#
_cell.length_a   1.000
_cell.length_b   1.000
_cell.length_c   1.000
_cell.angle_alpha   90.00
_cell.angle_beta   90.00
_cell.angle_gamma   90.00
#
_symmetry.space_group_name_H-M   'P 1'
#
loop_
_entity.id
_entity.type
_entity.pdbx_description
1 polymer ?
#
loop_
_entity_poly.entity_id
_entity_poly.type
_entity_poly.pdbx_seq_one_letter_code
_entity_poly.pdbx_strand_id
1 'polypeptide(L)'
;MKQVIDGRYAISVRQQKQPGKPRLLALEKSAWRDVEGVRKQVFDVMALYDNEVILTRDLVSDAIGQEVLRKGMKNISSYVAETRRLAELTELAFAELKAKHD
;
A
#
# COMPACT_ATOMS: atom_id res chain seq x y z
N MET A 1 -11.98 -2.10 -5.56
CA MET A 1 -12.23 -1.26 -4.37
C MET A 1 -10.91 -1.01 -3.66
N LYS A 2 -10.70 0.20 -3.13
CA LYS A 2 -9.41 0.66 -2.58
C LYS A 2 -9.56 1.03 -1.10
N GLN A 3 -8.61 0.65 -0.26
CA GLN A 3 -8.43 1.16 1.11
C GLN A 3 -7.11 1.90 1.22
N VAL A 4 -7.16 3.06 1.86
CA VAL A 4 -5.97 3.88 2.10
C VAL A 4 -5.35 3.43 3.41
N ILE A 5 -4.05 3.11 3.39
CA ILE A 5 -3.30 2.69 4.58
C ILE A 5 -2.81 3.94 5.33
N ASP A 6 -2.21 4.87 4.59
CA ASP A 6 -1.85 6.20 5.07
C ASP A 6 -1.92 7.20 3.90
N GLY A 7 -1.55 8.47 4.11
CA GLY A 7 -1.54 9.48 3.05
C GLY A 7 -0.64 9.18 1.84
N ARG A 8 0.13 8.08 1.85
CA ARG A 8 1.08 7.69 0.81
C ARG A 8 0.75 6.34 0.18
N TYR A 9 0.21 5.39 0.92
CA TYR A 9 -0.03 4.04 0.44
C TYR A 9 -1.50 3.65 0.51
N ALA A 10 -1.92 2.85 -0.44
CA ALA A 10 -3.23 2.24 -0.49
C ALA A 10 -3.12 0.80 -0.98
N ILE A 11 -4.11 0.00 -0.66
CA ILE A 11 -4.28 -1.36 -1.19
C ILE A 11 -5.62 -1.50 -1.88
N SER A 12 -5.66 -2.31 -2.93
CA SER A 12 -6.91 -2.63 -3.62
C SER A 12 -6.97 -4.08 -4.07
N VAL A 13 -8.18 -4.59 -4.24
CA VAL A 13 -8.39 -5.91 -4.85
C VAL A 13 -8.62 -5.74 -6.35
N ARG A 14 -7.87 -6.50 -7.16
CA ARG A 14 -7.96 -6.55 -8.62
C ARG A 14 -8.41 -7.93 -9.05
N GLN A 15 -9.60 -7.99 -9.65
CA GLN A 15 -10.10 -9.21 -10.29
C GLN A 15 -9.45 -9.36 -11.66
N GLN A 16 -8.86 -10.52 -11.93
CA GLN A 16 -8.34 -10.81 -13.27
C GLN A 16 -9.50 -11.05 -14.24
N LYS A 17 -9.33 -10.61 -15.50
CA LYS A 17 -10.34 -10.75 -16.56
C LYS A 17 -10.62 -12.21 -16.94
N GLN A 18 -9.70 -13.14 -16.63
CA GLN A 18 -9.85 -14.55 -16.96
C GLN A 18 -10.63 -15.30 -15.86
N PRO A 19 -11.65 -16.10 -16.23
CA PRO A 19 -12.36 -16.97 -15.30
C PRO A 19 -11.41 -17.94 -14.58
N GLY A 20 -11.64 -18.16 -13.28
CA GLY A 20 -10.89 -19.13 -12.47
C GLY A 20 -9.53 -18.67 -11.95
N LYS A 21 -9.10 -17.44 -12.27
CA LYS A 21 -7.88 -16.86 -11.68
C LYS A 21 -8.15 -16.23 -10.31
N PRO A 22 -7.21 -16.34 -9.36
CA PRO A 22 -7.36 -15.74 -8.04
C PRO A 22 -7.41 -14.21 -8.14
N ARG A 23 -8.10 -13.58 -7.19
CA ARG A 23 -8.04 -12.13 -6.99
C ARG A 23 -6.62 -11.76 -6.59
N LEU A 24 -6.09 -10.68 -7.14
CA LEU A 24 -4.78 -10.13 -6.75
C LEU A 24 -4.96 -8.90 -5.87
N LEU A 25 -3.99 -8.70 -4.98
CA LEU A 25 -3.84 -7.54 -4.13
C LEU A 25 -2.89 -6.55 -4.81
N ALA A 26 -3.32 -5.32 -5.01
CA ALA A 26 -2.48 -4.26 -5.53
C ALA A 26 -1.95 -3.40 -4.39
N LEU A 27 -0.63 -3.21 -4.36
CA LEU A 27 0.00 -2.13 -3.60
C LEU A 27 0.01 -0.88 -4.46
N GLU A 28 -0.56 0.22 -3.96
CA GLU A 28 -0.64 1.49 -4.65
C GLU A 28 0.07 2.59 -3.86
N LYS A 29 0.71 3.52 -4.55
CA LYS A 29 1.42 4.66 -3.95
C LYS A 29 0.95 5.97 -4.52
N SER A 30 0.85 6.97 -3.67
CA SER A 30 0.40 8.30 -4.06
C SER A 30 1.48 9.00 -4.88
N ALA A 31 1.06 9.54 -6.01
CA ALA A 31 1.88 10.24 -6.99
C ALA A 31 1.12 11.45 -7.51
N TRP A 32 1.86 12.50 -7.86
CA TRP A 32 1.29 13.63 -8.58
C TRP A 32 1.22 13.31 -10.08
N ARG A 33 0.03 13.45 -10.67
CA ARG A 33 -0.20 13.29 -12.12
C ARG A 33 -0.94 14.49 -12.66
N ASP A 34 -0.65 14.85 -13.90
CA ASP A 34 -1.49 15.76 -14.66
C ASP A 34 -2.67 14.97 -15.24
N VAL A 35 -3.87 15.31 -14.78
CA VAL A 35 -5.13 14.71 -15.25
C VAL A 35 -5.96 15.85 -15.81
N GLU A 36 -6.20 15.82 -17.12
CA GLU A 36 -6.98 16.85 -17.82
C GLU A 36 -6.41 18.28 -17.60
N GLY A 37 -5.09 18.41 -17.58
CA GLY A 37 -4.40 19.68 -17.36
C GLY A 37 -4.38 20.17 -15.92
N VAL A 38 -4.91 19.39 -14.96
CA VAL A 38 -4.87 19.70 -13.54
C VAL A 38 -3.98 18.71 -12.80
N ARG A 39 -3.01 19.25 -12.05
CA ARG A 39 -2.14 18.45 -11.19
C ARG A 39 -2.92 17.90 -10.00
N LYS A 40 -3.13 16.59 -9.96
CA LYS A 40 -3.87 15.88 -8.91
C LYS A 40 -3.03 14.78 -8.28
N GLN A 41 -3.26 14.51 -7.00
CA GLN A 41 -2.67 13.36 -6.33
C GLN A 41 -3.54 12.13 -6.61
N VAL A 42 -2.93 11.12 -7.22
CA VAL A 42 -3.57 9.83 -7.54
C VAL A 42 -2.76 8.70 -6.95
N PHE A 43 -3.36 7.53 -6.80
CA PHE A 43 -2.65 6.32 -6.37
C PHE A 43 -2.38 5.44 -7.58
N ASP A 44 -1.10 5.24 -7.89
CA ASP A 44 -0.64 4.38 -8.97
C ASP A 44 -0.31 2.99 -8.43
N VAL A 45 -0.68 1.95 -9.17
CA VAL A 45 -0.32 0.56 -8.83
C VAL A 45 1.18 0.38 -8.98
N MET A 46 1.86 0.02 -7.90
CA MET A 46 3.28 -0.31 -7.90
C MET A 46 3.52 -1.77 -8.26
N ALA A 47 2.74 -2.67 -7.67
CA ALA A 47 2.92 -4.11 -7.80
C ALA A 47 1.62 -4.86 -7.45
N LEU A 48 1.53 -6.10 -7.93
CA LEU A 48 0.43 -7.02 -7.67
C LEU A 48 0.96 -8.26 -6.92
N TYR A 49 0.18 -8.73 -5.96
CA TYR A 49 0.52 -9.84 -5.07
C TYR A 49 -0.65 -10.80 -4.94
N ASP A 50 -0.35 -12.06 -4.66
CA ASP A 50 -1.31 -13.09 -4.26
C ASP A 50 -1.27 -13.36 -2.75
N ASN A 51 -0.38 -12.69 -2.02
CA ASN A 51 -0.14 -12.90 -0.60
C ASN A 51 -0.03 -11.57 0.17
N GLU A 52 -0.79 -11.46 1.27
CA GLU A 52 -0.85 -10.26 2.11
C GLU A 52 0.50 -9.95 2.79
N VAL A 53 1.27 -10.97 3.19
CA VAL A 53 2.56 -10.80 3.89
C VAL A 53 3.63 -10.25 2.96
N ILE A 54 3.71 -10.76 1.72
CA ILE A 54 4.67 -10.25 0.73
C ILE A 54 4.35 -8.80 0.37
N LEU A 55 3.06 -8.46 0.20
CA LEU A 55 2.63 -7.09 -0.01
C LEU A 55 3.07 -6.18 1.13
N THR A 56 2.76 -6.56 2.39
CA THR A 56 3.10 -5.76 3.57
C THR A 56 4.61 -5.56 3.70
N ARG A 57 5.42 -6.60 3.42
CA ARG A 57 6.89 -6.48 3.39
C ARG A 57 7.36 -5.38 2.45
N ASP A 58 6.82 -5.34 1.23
CA ASP A 58 7.25 -4.37 0.20
C ASP A 58 6.76 -2.97 0.50
N LEU A 59 5.54 -2.83 1.05
CA LEU A 59 5.05 -1.56 1.58
C LEU A 59 5.97 -1.02 2.67
N VAL A 60 6.30 -1.83 3.68
CA VAL A 60 7.16 -1.43 4.80
C VAL A 60 8.55 -1.06 4.28
N SER A 61 9.12 -1.88 3.39
CA SER A 61 10.47 -1.64 2.85
C SER A 61 10.55 -0.31 2.10
N ASP A 62 9.58 -0.01 1.23
CA ASP A 62 9.53 1.26 0.51
C ASP A 62 9.28 2.45 1.46
N ALA A 63 8.31 2.33 2.38
CA ALA A 63 8.00 3.38 3.35
C ALA A 63 9.20 3.72 4.24
N ILE A 64 9.84 2.72 4.84
CA ILE A 64 11.04 2.91 5.65
C ILE A 64 12.18 3.49 4.81
N GLY A 65 12.39 3.00 3.58
CA GLY A 65 13.38 3.57 2.67
C GLY A 65 13.17 5.06 2.45
N GLN A 66 11.93 5.52 2.31
CA GLN A 66 11.61 6.95 2.22
C GLN A 66 11.87 7.71 3.51
N GLU A 67 11.51 7.14 4.67
CA GLU A 67 11.76 7.78 5.97
C GLU A 67 13.26 7.96 6.24
N VAL A 68 14.08 6.97 5.90
CA VAL A 68 15.54 7.02 6.03
C VAL A 68 16.14 8.03 5.05
N LEU A 69 15.80 7.93 3.75
CA LEU A 69 16.45 8.73 2.70
C LEU A 69 15.97 10.18 2.65
N ARG A 70 14.74 10.48 3.09
CA ARG A 70 14.12 11.80 2.87
C ARG A 70 13.63 12.49 4.13
N LYS A 71 13.31 11.76 5.20
CA LYS A 71 12.74 12.34 6.42
C LYS A 71 13.62 12.20 7.65
N GLY A 72 14.80 11.61 7.50
CA GLY A 72 15.83 11.59 8.52
C GLY A 72 15.53 10.64 9.67
N MET A 73 14.92 9.48 9.42
CA MET A 73 14.93 8.38 10.39
C MET A 73 16.39 7.98 10.69
N LYS A 74 16.83 8.07 11.95
CA LYS A 74 18.26 7.91 12.33
C LYS A 74 18.60 6.68 13.15
N ASN A 75 17.62 6.00 13.73
CA ASN A 75 17.87 4.93 14.69
C ASN A 75 16.90 3.76 14.55
N ILE A 76 17.31 2.62 15.12
CA ILE A 76 16.59 1.35 15.05
C ILE A 76 15.24 1.41 15.79
N SER A 77 15.15 2.18 16.88
CA SER A 77 13.89 2.33 17.63
C SER A 77 12.78 2.93 16.75
N SER A 78 13.09 4.01 16.02
CA SER A 78 12.16 4.62 15.06
C SER A 78 11.80 3.68 13.91
N TYR A 79 12.76 2.87 13.43
CA TYR A 79 12.49 1.84 12.41
C TYR A 79 11.49 0.79 12.90
N VAL A 80 11.69 0.25 14.10
CA VAL A 80 10.81 -0.78 14.68
C VAL A 80 9.41 -0.21 14.92
N ALA A 81 9.32 0.99 15.49
CA ALA A 81 8.04 1.65 15.74
C ALA A 81 7.24 1.90 14.45
N GLU A 82 7.90 2.42 13.40
CA GLU A 82 7.23 2.72 12.13
C GLU A 82 6.85 1.44 11.37
N THR A 83 7.71 0.43 11.39
CA THR A 83 7.41 -0.89 10.81
C THR A 83 6.16 -1.50 11.44
N ARG A 84 6.07 -1.46 12.78
CA ARG A 84 4.91 -1.94 13.51
C ARG A 84 3.64 -1.17 13.16
N ARG A 85 3.71 0.17 13.16
CA ARG A 85 2.58 1.03 12.80
C ARG A 85 2.06 0.73 11.39
N LEU A 86 2.96 0.57 10.41
CA LEU A 86 2.59 0.27 9.03
C LEU A 86 1.98 -1.12 8.89
N ALA A 87 2.50 -2.12 9.61
CA ALA A 87 1.92 -3.47 9.63
C ALA A 87 0.48 -3.44 10.19
N GLU A 88 0.27 -2.79 11.34
CA GLU A 88 -1.04 -2.67 11.99
C GLU A 88 -2.07 -1.94 11.09
N LEU A 89 -1.68 -0.84 10.45
CA LEU A 89 -2.55 -0.15 9.49
C LEU A 89 -2.87 -0.99 8.26
N THR A 90 -1.91 -1.78 7.79
CA THR A 90 -2.11 -2.66 6.63
C THR A 90 -3.06 -3.80 6.97
N GLU A 91 -2.95 -4.38 8.17
CA GLU A 91 -3.90 -5.39 8.68
C GLU A 91 -5.33 -4.84 8.77
N LEU A 92 -5.50 -3.62 9.30
CA LEU A 92 -6.81 -2.95 9.34
C LEU A 92 -7.37 -2.74 7.93
N ALA A 93 -6.55 -2.26 6.99
CA ALA A 93 -6.97 -2.06 5.61
C ALA A 93 -7.38 -3.39 4.93
N PHE A 94 -6.70 -4.50 5.22
CA PHE A 94 -7.11 -5.82 4.74
C PHE A 94 -8.43 -6.28 5.36
N ALA A 95 -8.63 -6.08 6.66
CA ALA A 95 -9.88 -6.40 7.34
C ALA A 95 -11.07 -5.65 6.72
N GLU A 96 -10.90 -4.36 6.42
CA GLU A 96 -11.92 -3.55 5.74
C GLU A 96 -12.18 -3.99 4.29
N LEU A 97 -11.15 -4.47 3.57
CA LEU A 97 -11.33 -5.05 2.24
C LEU A 97 -12.15 -6.34 2.31
N LYS A 98 -11.86 -7.22 3.27
CA LYS A 98 -12.55 -8.50 3.47
C LYS A 98 -14.03 -8.28 3.84
N ALA A 99 -14.30 -7.42 4.81
CA ALA A 99 -15.67 -7.11 5.26
C ALA A 99 -16.59 -6.51 4.18
N LYS A 100 -16.04 -6.01 3.08
CA LYS A 100 -16.79 -5.45 1.95
C LYS A 100 -16.91 -6.44 0.77
N HIS A 101 -16.30 -7.62 0.89
CA HIS A 101 -16.27 -8.68 -0.12
C HIS A 101 -16.90 -10.01 0.35
N ASP A 102 -17.18 -10.13 1.65
CA ASP A 102 -18.08 -11.12 2.27
C ASP A 102 -19.50 -10.52 2.42
#